data_AF-A0A0B7MMM3-F1
#
_entry.id   AF-A0A0B7MMM3-F1
#
_cell.length_a   1.000
_cell.length_b   1.000
_cell.length_c   1.000
_cell.angle_alpha   90.00
_cell.angle_beta   90.00
_cell.angle_gamma   90.00
#
_symmetry.space_group_name_H-M   'P 1'
#
loop_
_entity.id
_entity.type
_entity.pdbx_description
1 polymer ?
#
loop_
_entity_poly.entity_id
_entity_poly.type
_entity_poly.pdbx_seq_one_letter_code
_entity_poly.pdbx_strand_id
1 'polypeptide(L)'
;MVNMTKKVPEFRTEEEEARFWDEHDSTEFIDDFEPVEIELSPELRDEIISKRELKKSVTLRLEPSQIKAVKKIAAKKGLPYQTLIRLWIAEKIRNEFM
;
A
#
# COMPACT_ATOMS: atom_id res chain seq x y z
N MET A 1 -9.86 -28.27 7.11
CA MET A 1 -11.28 -28.38 6.72
C MET A 1 -11.31 -28.44 5.20
N VAL A 2 -12.03 -29.40 4.63
CA VAL A 2 -12.04 -29.67 3.19
C VAL A 2 -12.75 -28.51 2.50
N ASN A 3 -12.03 -27.64 1.78
CA ASN A 3 -12.66 -26.67 0.90
C ASN A 3 -13.24 -27.46 -0.28
N MET A 4 -14.56 -27.59 -0.32
CA MET A 4 -15.23 -28.08 -1.52
C MET A 4 -15.09 -26.99 -2.58
N THR A 5 -14.19 -27.20 -3.54
CA THR A 5 -13.94 -26.24 -4.60
C THR A 5 -15.03 -26.37 -5.64
N LYS A 6 -15.77 -25.28 -5.84
CA LYS A 6 -16.89 -25.22 -6.77
C LYS A 6 -16.35 -24.92 -8.16
N LYS A 7 -16.98 -25.50 -9.18
CA LYS A 7 -16.70 -25.17 -10.58
C LYS A 7 -17.59 -24.02 -11.04
N VAL A 8 -17.05 -23.16 -11.89
CA VAL A 8 -17.79 -22.07 -12.53
C VAL A 8 -18.82 -22.70 -13.48
N PRO A 9 -20.12 -22.36 -13.36
CA PRO A 9 -21.15 -22.91 -14.23
C PRO A 9 -21.07 -22.33 -15.65
N GLU A 10 -21.62 -23.05 -16.64
CA GLU A 10 -21.78 -22.51 -17.99
C GLU A 10 -22.96 -21.55 -18.04
N PHE A 11 -22.72 -20.28 -18.37
CA PHE A 11 -23.75 -19.26 -18.52
C PHE A 11 -24.29 -19.20 -19.95
N ARG A 12 -25.59 -18.97 -20.10
CA ARG A 12 -26.23 -18.82 -21.41
C ARG A 12 -26.24 -17.38 -21.90
N THR A 13 -26.21 -16.42 -20.96
CA THR A 13 -26.21 -14.98 -21.26
C THR A 13 -25.27 -14.23 -20.31
N GLU A 14 -24.74 -13.10 -20.77
CA GLU A 14 -23.90 -12.20 -19.96
C GLU A 14 -24.67 -11.66 -18.72
N GLU A 15 -25.97 -11.44 -18.85
CA GLU A 15 -26.82 -10.99 -17.74
C GLU A 15 -27.02 -12.07 -16.66
N GLU A 16 -26.92 -13.34 -17.01
CA GLU A 16 -26.95 -14.46 -16.07
C GLU A 16 -25.62 -14.55 -15.31
N GLU A 17 -24.52 -14.41 -16.03
CA GLU A 17 -23.17 -14.38 -15.46
C GLU A 17 -22.98 -13.20 -14.48
N ALA A 18 -23.40 -12.00 -14.86
CA ALA A 18 -23.30 -10.82 -14.01
C ALA A 18 -24.08 -11.00 -12.69
N ARG A 19 -25.32 -11.49 -12.77
CA ARG A 19 -26.15 -11.79 -11.58
C ARG A 19 -25.51 -12.87 -10.70
N PHE A 20 -24.92 -13.89 -11.31
CA PHE A 20 -24.22 -14.93 -10.56
C PHE A 20 -23.05 -14.37 -9.75
N TRP A 21 -22.21 -13.52 -10.36
CA TRP A 21 -21.06 -12.91 -9.68
C TRP A 21 -21.43 -11.81 -8.67
N ASP A 22 -22.58 -11.17 -8.84
CA ASP A 22 -23.12 -10.24 -7.82
C ASP A 22 -23.55 -10.98 -6.54
N GLU A 23 -23.95 -12.25 -6.66
CA GLU A 23 -24.52 -13.05 -5.57
C GLU A 23 -23.52 -14.06 -4.94
N HIS A 24 -22.40 -14.36 -5.60
CA HIS A 24 -21.44 -15.39 -5.18
C HIS A 24 -20.03 -14.83 -4.97
N ASP A 25 -19.31 -15.36 -3.96
CA ASP A 25 -17.92 -14.99 -3.71
C ASP A 25 -17.00 -15.73 -4.71
N SER A 26 -16.22 -14.96 -5.46
CA SER A 26 -15.31 -15.50 -6.47
C SER A 26 -14.20 -16.39 -5.91
N THR A 27 -13.87 -16.25 -4.63
CA THR A 27 -12.88 -17.11 -3.95
C THR A 27 -13.35 -18.56 -3.80
N GLU A 28 -14.66 -18.84 -3.91
CA GLU A 28 -15.21 -20.19 -3.86
C GLU A 28 -14.88 -21.04 -5.11
N PHE A 29 -14.45 -20.38 -6.19
CA PHE A 29 -14.17 -20.97 -7.51
C PHE A 29 -12.68 -20.90 -7.87
N ILE A 30 -11.81 -20.58 -6.90
CA ILE A 30 -10.41 -20.25 -7.14
C ILE A 30 -9.60 -21.36 -7.82
N ASP A 31 -9.96 -22.62 -7.60
CA ASP A 31 -9.31 -23.79 -8.22
C ASP A 31 -9.73 -24.00 -9.68
N ASP A 32 -10.81 -23.37 -10.13
CA ASP A 32 -11.32 -23.44 -11.51
C ASP A 32 -10.76 -22.30 -12.38
N PHE A 33 -10.08 -21.31 -11.78
CA PHE A 33 -9.38 -20.25 -12.50
C PHE A 33 -7.96 -20.66 -12.89
N GLU A 34 -7.51 -20.21 -14.05
CA GLU A 34 -6.11 -20.37 -14.44
C GLU A 34 -5.23 -19.37 -13.65
N PRO A 35 -4.14 -19.84 -13.00
CA PRO A 35 -3.21 -18.94 -12.34
C PRO A 35 -2.52 -18.05 -13.36
N VAL A 36 -2.77 -16.75 -13.26
CA VAL A 36 -2.07 -15.74 -14.06
C VAL A 36 -0.87 -15.24 -13.26
N GLU A 37 0.33 -15.29 -13.85
CA GLU A 37 1.48 -14.59 -13.30
C GLU A 37 1.25 -13.08 -13.43
N ILE A 38 1.00 -12.43 -12.30
CA ILE A 38 0.85 -10.98 -12.25
C ILE A 38 2.25 -10.36 -12.37
N GLU A 39 2.67 -10.08 -13.60
CA GLU A 39 3.81 -9.20 -13.82
C GLU A 39 3.34 -7.76 -13.71
N LEU A 40 3.87 -7.03 -12.72
CA LEU A 40 3.75 -5.58 -12.70
C LEU A 40 4.27 -5.04 -14.03
N SER A 41 3.50 -4.15 -14.67
CA SER A 41 3.95 -3.52 -15.90
C SER A 41 5.31 -2.84 -15.68
N PRO A 42 6.20 -2.82 -16.69
CA PRO A 42 7.51 -2.18 -16.55
C PRO A 42 7.41 -0.75 -16.01
N GLU A 43 6.37 -0.01 -16.42
CA GLU A 43 6.11 1.37 -15.98
C GLU A 43 5.76 1.44 -14.49
N LEU A 44 4.90 0.54 -14.00
CA LEU A 44 4.56 0.47 -12.57
C LEU A 44 5.76 0.03 -11.74
N ARG A 45 6.58 -0.90 -12.24
CA ARG A 45 7.83 -1.30 -11.59
C ARG A 45 8.78 -0.12 -11.49
N ASP A 46 9.01 0.58 -12.59
CA ASP A 46 9.90 1.73 -12.65
C ASP A 46 9.38 2.91 -11.81
N GLU A 47 8.07 3.14 -11.76
CA GLU A 47 7.47 4.14 -10.87
C GLU A 47 7.67 3.77 -9.39
N ILE A 48 7.46 2.52 -9.02
CA ILE A 48 7.69 2.03 -7.66
C ILE A 48 9.17 2.12 -7.30
N ILE A 49 10.08 1.71 -8.21
CA ILE A 49 11.53 1.69 -8.00
C ILE A 49 12.12 3.11 -8.00
N SER A 50 11.66 4.01 -8.87
CA SER A 50 12.10 5.41 -8.91
C SER A 50 11.61 6.21 -7.71
N LYS A 51 10.38 5.97 -7.22
CA LYS A 51 9.91 6.47 -5.91
C LYS A 51 10.68 5.87 -4.74
N ARG A 52 11.42 4.77 -4.97
CA ARG A 52 12.27 4.09 -4.00
C ARG A 52 13.70 4.61 -4.03
N GLU A 53 13.94 5.89 -4.33
CA GLU A 53 15.22 6.51 -3.95
C GLU A 53 15.52 6.15 -2.49
N LEU A 54 16.58 5.37 -2.30
CA LEU A 54 16.94 4.85 -0.99
C LEU A 54 17.22 6.05 -0.09
N LYS A 55 16.46 6.15 1.01
CA LYS A 55 16.60 7.23 1.98
C LYS A 55 18.04 7.27 2.47
N LYS A 56 18.72 8.39 2.24
CA LYS A 56 20.07 8.62 2.77
C LYS A 56 19.97 9.03 4.24
N SER A 57 20.79 8.41 5.09
CA SER A 57 20.91 8.81 6.49
C SER A 57 21.65 10.12 6.61
N VAL A 58 21.16 11.03 7.44
CA VAL A 58 21.85 12.26 7.84
C VAL A 58 21.97 12.29 9.36
N THR A 59 23.16 12.65 9.85
CA THR A 59 23.40 12.87 11.29
C THR A 59 23.27 14.36 11.58
N LEU A 60 22.33 14.72 12.45
CA LEU A 60 22.08 16.09 12.89
C LEU A 60 22.26 16.18 14.40
N ARG A 61 22.96 17.21 14.87
CA ARG A 61 23.01 17.54 16.30
C ARG A 61 21.80 18.41 16.65
N LEU A 62 21.07 18.00 17.68
CA LEU A 62 19.90 18.68 18.19
C LEU A 62 20.02 18.75 19.71
N GLU A 63 19.40 19.77 20.31
CA GLU A 63 19.34 19.87 21.76
C GLU A 63 18.55 18.68 22.35
N PRO A 64 18.95 18.13 23.50
CA PRO A 64 18.22 17.02 24.14
C PRO A 64 16.75 17.35 24.40
N SER A 65 16.45 18.61 24.70
CA SER A 65 15.09 19.13 24.90
C SER A 65 14.24 19.04 23.63
N GLN A 66 14.82 19.37 22.46
CA GLN A 66 14.16 19.27 21.17
C GLN A 66 13.84 17.81 20.84
N ILE A 67 14.80 16.90 21.01
CA ILE A 67 14.59 15.46 20.78
C ILE A 67 13.43 14.94 21.65
N LYS A 68 13.41 15.33 22.93
CA LYS A 68 12.34 14.93 23.86
C LYS A 68 10.98 15.49 23.43
N ALA A 69 10.92 16.76 23.03
CA ALA A 69 9.69 17.39 22.56
C ALA A 69 9.13 16.68 21.31
N VAL A 70 9.98 16.41 20.31
CA VAL A 70 9.56 15.72 19.08
C VAL A 70 9.03 14.31 19.38
N LYS A 71 9.72 13.55 20.23
CA LYS A 71 9.24 12.21 20.63
C LYS A 71 7.85 12.27 21.28
N LYS A 72 7.60 13.24 22.15
CA LYS A 72 6.30 13.43 22.79
C LYS A 72 5.20 13.79 21.78
N ILE A 73 5.49 14.68 20.83
CA ILE A 73 4.54 15.07 19.78
C ILE A 73 4.24 13.89 18.85
N ALA A 74 5.27 13.12 18.48
CA ALA A 74 5.13 11.96 17.60
C ALA A 74 4.28 10.86 18.26
N ALA A 75 4.51 10.58 19.54
CA ALA A 75 3.69 9.64 20.31
C ALA A 75 2.22 10.06 20.35
N LYS A 76 1.93 11.35 20.60
CA LYS A 76 0.55 11.88 20.58
C LYS A 76 -0.11 11.74 19.20
N LYS A 77 0.67 11.79 18.13
CA LYS A 77 0.21 11.62 16.74
C LYS A 77 0.19 10.15 16.28
N GLY A 78 0.60 9.18 17.11
CA GLY A 78 0.71 7.77 16.72
C GLY A 78 1.77 7.51 15.65
N LEU A 79 2.82 8.34 15.57
CA LEU A 79 3.85 8.25 14.54
C LEU A 79 5.24 7.99 15.17
N PRO A 80 6.14 7.28 14.47
CA PRO A 80 7.56 7.27 14.81
C PRO A 80 8.16 8.68 14.71
N TYR A 81 8.98 9.08 15.67
CA TYR A 81 9.55 10.44 15.71
C TYR A 81 10.37 10.80 14.46
N GLN A 82 11.09 9.83 13.88
CA GLN A 82 11.83 10.03 12.64
C GLN A 82 10.91 10.28 11.43
N THR A 83 9.73 9.65 11.41
CA THR A 83 8.71 9.91 10.38
C THR A 83 8.15 11.31 10.53
N LEU A 84 7.86 11.74 11.77
CA LEU A 84 7.38 13.11 12.03
C LEU A 84 8.40 14.17 11.60
N ILE A 85 9.68 14.01 11.95
CA ILE A 85 10.75 14.93 11.54
C ILE A 85 10.79 15.05 10.01
N ARG A 86 10.70 13.91 9.31
CA ARG A 86 10.75 13.89 7.85
C ARG A 86 9.57 14.64 7.22
N LEU A 87 8.37 14.47 7.78
CA LEU A 87 7.16 15.18 7.33
C LEU A 87 7.34 16.69 7.49
N TRP A 88 7.84 17.16 8.63
CA TRP A 88 8.09 18.58 8.86
C TRP A 88 9.17 19.16 7.95
N ILE A 89 10.25 18.41 7.67
CA ILE A 89 11.27 18.84 6.71
C ILE A 89 10.65 18.99 5.31
N ALA A 90 9.87 18.00 4.86
CA ALA A 90 9.21 18.07 3.56
C ALA A 90 8.18 19.21 3.47
N GLU A 91 7.44 19.46 4.55
CA GLU A 91 6.52 20.60 4.66
C GLU A 91 7.27 21.93 4.55
N LYS A 92 8.37 22.10 5.29
CA LYS A 92 9.17 23.31 5.22
C LYS A 92 9.82 23.53 3.86
N ILE A 93 10.40 22.50 3.25
CA ILE A 93 10.93 22.58 1.88
C ILE A 93 9.84 23.09 0.92
N ARG A 94 8.65 22.47 0.92
CA ARG A 94 7.55 22.91 0.05
C ARG A 94 7.19 24.38 0.27
N ASN A 95 7.16 24.86 1.50
CA ASN A 95 6.79 26.24 1.80
C ASN A 95 7.86 27.26 1.38
N GLU A 96 9.14 26.90 1.29
CA GLU A 96 10.22 27.81 0.87
C GLU A 96 10.39 27.88 -0.66
N PHE A 97 9.92 26.85 -1.39
CA PHE A 97 9.96 26.79 -2.85
C PHE A 97 8.63 27.20 -3.52
N MET A 98 7.60 27.54 -2.74
CA MET A 98 6.31 28.07 -3.22
C MET A 98 6.22 29.57 -3.03
#